data_AF-A0A7J2JSC6-F1
#
_entry.id   AF-A0A7J2JSC6-F1
#
_cell.length_a   1.000
_cell.length_b   1.000
_cell.length_c   1.000
_cell.angle_alpha   90.00
_cell.angle_beta   90.00
_cell.angle_gamma   90.00
#
_symmetry.space_group_name_H-M   'P 1'
#
loop_
_entity.id
_entity.type
_entity.pdbx_description
1 polymer ?
#
loop_
_entity_poly.entity_id
_entity_poly.type
_entity_poly.pdbx_seq_one_letter_code
_entity_poly.pdbx_strand_id
1 'polypeptide(L)'
;MNLCRALAALAVLALLANAAHGLAQPDVEMSVSASAQASPPGGEVEVRVSLVGLSGAQEEGILHVSLVRAGEVISSASPRLLQIPPGEVTSVSVSLGVPEDAAPGVYAIRITLSMGGESASRELTFYVSPTLSQIAELAMRLTAVDERLDRLTQVRGDDPRVQALSALRESLSIKFGELARLAVEGGDPVKAAKLYEEISSSLDGMEGEIDEVSDLRIFFWSFSRELDLSLSFSPQLSLEFWTKVATASIWVLLIALALFPFYSTGYNTLATLVVRELGLGEEALESVNSRAVEMLKRVQEELRVASSMRGMVMVALAGALASVGMMADNVTAVIGSMLLAPLMSTFVAGAVGLALYDVWSEGRPLGLDLFYRGFRVGIKGTALIVALSALTTFLTRAFVPVRVTEQLAL
;
A
#
# COMPACT_ATOMS: atom_id res chain seq x y z
N MET A 1 62.35 14.98 36.97
CA MET A 1 61.81 14.96 38.36
C MET A 1 60.46 15.67 38.52
N ASN A 2 60.06 16.58 37.62
CA ASN A 2 58.80 17.35 37.75
C ASN A 2 57.56 16.64 37.18
N LEU A 3 57.71 15.71 36.23
CA LEU A 3 56.58 15.02 35.59
C LEU A 3 55.88 14.01 36.52
N CYS A 4 56.66 13.24 37.31
CA CYS A 4 56.11 12.27 38.27
C CYS A 4 55.36 12.94 39.43
N ARG A 5 55.78 14.13 39.86
CA ARG A 5 55.06 14.91 40.90
C ARG A 5 53.75 15.48 40.37
N ALA A 6 53.70 15.89 39.11
CA ALA A 6 52.48 16.36 38.46
C ALA A 6 51.45 15.22 38.28
N LEU A 7 51.90 14.03 37.85
CA LEU A 7 51.05 12.84 37.72
C LEU A 7 50.53 12.33 39.08
N ALA A 8 51.36 12.36 40.12
CA ALA A 8 50.94 12.01 41.47
C ALA A 8 49.91 13.00 42.04
N ALA A 9 50.09 14.31 41.80
CA ALA A 9 49.13 15.32 42.21
C ALA A 9 47.79 15.18 41.47
N LEU A 10 47.82 14.86 40.17
CA LEU A 10 46.61 14.62 39.38
C LEU A 10 45.87 13.35 39.80
N ALA A 11 46.59 12.28 40.15
CA ALA A 11 46.00 11.06 40.68
C ALA A 11 45.36 11.28 42.06
N VAL A 12 45.99 12.08 42.93
CA VAL A 12 45.43 12.44 44.24
C VAL A 12 44.21 13.36 44.09
N LEU A 13 44.22 14.30 43.15
CA LEU A 13 43.04 15.12 42.81
C LEU A 13 41.91 14.28 42.19
N ALA A 14 42.22 13.27 41.37
CA ALA A 14 41.24 12.34 40.82
C ALA A 14 40.66 11.41 41.91
N LEU A 15 41.48 10.95 42.85
CA LEU A 15 41.04 10.17 44.01
C LEU A 15 40.21 10.99 45.00
N LEU A 16 40.56 12.27 45.23
CA LEU A 16 39.77 13.21 46.03
C LEU A 16 38.49 13.64 45.32
N ALA A 17 38.50 13.78 43.99
CA ALA A 17 37.28 14.04 43.22
C ALA A 17 36.35 12.82 43.18
N ASN A 18 36.90 11.60 43.17
CA ASN A 18 36.11 10.35 43.26
C ASN A 18 35.59 10.10 44.69
N ALA A 19 36.35 10.50 45.72
CA ALA A 19 35.91 10.49 47.11
C ALA A 19 34.88 11.60 47.42
N ALA A 20 34.97 12.76 46.76
CA ALA A 20 33.98 13.84 46.85
C ALA A 20 32.72 13.57 45.99
N HIS A 21 32.77 12.62 45.06
CA HIS A 21 31.59 12.04 44.40
C HIS A 21 30.93 10.92 45.22
N GLY A 22 31.51 10.55 46.36
CA GLY A 22 30.73 10.08 47.49
C GLY A 22 29.90 11.24 48.01
N LEU A 23 28.83 11.58 47.29
CA LEU A 23 27.76 12.46 47.75
C LEU A 23 27.53 12.16 49.22
N ALA A 24 27.53 13.19 50.07
CA ALA A 24 27.16 13.05 51.46
C ALA A 24 25.84 12.27 51.51
N GLN A 25 25.95 11.01 51.93
CA GLN A 25 24.83 10.11 52.02
C GLN A 25 24.26 10.36 53.40
N PRO A 26 22.96 10.63 53.50
CA PRO A 26 22.35 10.74 54.80
C PRO A 26 22.65 9.48 55.62
N ASP A 27 22.87 9.64 56.93
CA ASP A 27 23.12 8.57 57.91
C ASP A 27 21.83 7.75 58.14
N VAL A 28 21.29 7.16 57.08
CA VAL A 28 20.06 6.36 57.10
C VAL A 28 20.23 5.13 56.20
N GLU A 29 20.00 3.96 56.78
CA GLU A 29 19.88 2.72 56.01
C GLU A 29 18.46 2.61 55.43
N MET A 30 18.36 2.47 54.10
CA MET A 30 17.09 2.39 53.37
C MET A 30 16.95 1.04 52.69
N SER A 31 15.87 0.33 53.03
CA SER A 31 15.42 -0.89 52.36
C SER A 31 14.05 -0.66 51.72
N VAL A 32 13.83 -1.20 50.53
CA VAL A 32 12.61 -0.94 49.75
C VAL A 32 12.07 -2.24 49.15
N SER A 33 10.75 -2.39 49.15
CA SER A 33 10.05 -3.47 48.49
C SER A 33 8.74 -2.96 47.86
N ALA A 34 8.27 -3.61 46.81
CA ALA A 34 6.99 -3.34 46.19
C ALA A 34 6.03 -4.51 46.40
N SER A 35 4.72 -4.24 46.53
CA SER A 35 3.68 -5.27 46.69
C SER A 35 3.56 -6.20 45.49
N ALA A 36 3.88 -5.70 44.29
CA ALA A 36 3.93 -6.45 43.05
C ALA A 36 5.11 -5.99 42.20
N GLN A 37 5.67 -6.90 41.40
CA GLN A 37 6.72 -6.57 40.43
C GLN A 37 6.16 -6.00 39.13
N ALA A 38 4.86 -6.19 38.86
CA ALA A 38 4.19 -5.67 37.69
C ALA A 38 2.77 -5.22 37.99
N SER A 39 2.27 -4.24 37.24
CA SER A 39 0.88 -3.78 37.28
C SER A 39 0.44 -3.30 35.90
N PRO A 40 -0.85 -3.47 35.50
CA PRO A 40 -1.35 -2.88 34.27
C PRO A 40 -1.47 -1.35 34.38
N PRO A 41 -1.57 -0.64 33.24
CA PRO A 41 -1.97 0.77 33.20
C PRO A 41 -3.26 1.02 33.98
N GLY A 42 -3.32 2.12 34.74
CA GLY A 42 -4.41 2.44 35.67
C GLY A 42 -4.39 1.66 36.99
N GLY A 43 -3.45 0.72 37.18
CA GLY A 43 -3.28 0.00 38.44
C GLY A 43 -2.50 0.81 39.49
N GLU A 44 -2.56 0.34 40.74
CA GLU A 44 -1.78 0.89 41.85
C GLU A 44 -0.76 -0.14 42.35
N VAL A 45 0.42 0.34 42.78
CA VAL A 45 1.43 -0.47 43.47
C VAL A 45 1.76 0.15 44.82
N GLU A 46 1.80 -0.68 45.86
CA GLU A 46 2.19 -0.26 47.20
C GLU A 46 3.70 -0.44 47.37
N VAL A 47 4.42 0.65 47.57
CA VAL A 47 5.86 0.67 47.83
C VAL A 47 6.07 0.80 49.32
N ARG A 48 6.71 -0.21 49.92
CA ARG A 48 7.12 -0.20 51.33
C ARG A 48 8.57 0.22 51.44
N VAL A 49 8.80 1.31 52.15
CA VAL A 49 10.12 1.86 52.45
C VAL A 49 10.36 1.69 53.95
N SER A 50 11.46 1.03 54.31
CA SER A 50 11.91 0.88 55.69
C SER A 50 13.24 1.61 55.87
N LEU A 51 13.25 2.55 56.81
CA LEU A 51 14.34 3.47 57.09
C LEU A 51 14.86 3.24 58.51
N VAL A 52 16.18 3.24 58.70
CA VAL A 52 16.83 3.17 60.03
C VAL A 52 17.80 4.33 60.16
N GLY A 53 17.56 5.22 61.12
CA GLY A 53 18.48 6.32 61.44
C GLY A 53 19.75 5.80 62.10
N LEU A 54 20.90 6.07 61.49
CA LEU A 54 22.23 5.72 62.01
C LEU A 54 22.82 6.86 62.86
N SER A 55 22.29 8.07 62.72
CA SER A 55 22.68 9.21 63.53
C SER A 55 22.12 9.10 64.95
N GLY A 56 22.77 9.78 65.92
CA GLY A 56 22.34 9.79 67.32
C GLY A 56 21.18 10.74 67.62
N ALA A 57 20.60 11.37 66.60
CA ALA A 57 19.56 12.40 66.71
C ALA A 57 18.35 12.05 65.83
N GLN A 58 17.20 12.65 66.13
CA GLN A 58 16.01 12.51 65.30
C GLN A 58 16.15 13.35 64.03
N GLU A 59 15.95 12.74 62.86
CA GLU A 59 16.04 13.42 61.57
C GLU A 59 14.66 13.60 60.92
N GLU A 60 14.51 14.70 60.18
CA GLU A 60 13.33 14.97 59.35
C GLU A 60 13.70 14.87 57.87
N GLY A 61 12.91 14.08 57.12
CA GLY A 61 13.15 13.85 55.71
C GLY A 61 11.90 13.87 54.86
N ILE A 62 12.06 14.24 53.60
CA ILE A 62 10.99 14.20 52.59
C ILE A 62 11.23 13.00 51.68
N LEU A 63 10.28 12.08 51.67
CA LEU A 63 10.26 10.92 50.80
C LEU A 63 9.51 11.24 49.50
N HIS A 64 10.20 11.08 48.38
CA HIS A 64 9.66 11.12 47.03
C HIS A 64 9.68 9.71 46.42
N VAL A 65 8.54 9.27 45.89
CA VAL A 65 8.42 8.01 45.15
C VAL A 65 7.86 8.31 43.78
N SER A 66 8.57 7.89 42.74
CA SER A 66 8.21 8.18 41.35
C SER A 66 8.38 6.96 40.46
N LEU A 67 7.50 6.82 39.48
CA LEU A 67 7.63 5.88 38.37
C LEU A 67 8.42 6.56 37.25
N VAL A 68 9.49 5.93 36.80
CA VAL A 68 10.44 6.47 35.85
C VAL A 68 10.58 5.52 34.66
N ARG A 69 10.63 6.07 33.45
CA ARG A 69 10.96 5.33 32.23
C ARG A 69 12.05 6.09 31.46
N ALA A 70 13.12 5.40 31.08
CA ALA A 70 14.24 6.00 30.33
C ALA A 70 14.81 7.30 30.96
N GLY A 71 14.72 7.45 32.29
CA GLY A 71 15.18 8.63 33.01
C GLY A 71 14.12 9.73 33.21
N GLU A 72 12.98 9.67 32.52
CA GLU A 72 11.87 10.61 32.65
C GLU A 72 10.87 10.16 33.72
N VAL A 73 10.39 11.10 34.54
CA VAL A 73 9.36 10.84 35.55
C VAL A 73 8.00 10.78 34.88
N ILE A 74 7.37 9.62 34.92
CA ILE A 74 6.07 9.34 34.30
C ILE A 74 4.93 9.60 35.29
N SER A 75 5.14 9.27 36.56
CA SER A 75 4.17 9.47 37.64
C SER A 75 4.90 9.65 38.97
N SER A 76 4.29 10.37 39.91
CA SER A 76 4.86 10.58 41.25
C SER A 76 3.77 10.52 42.31
N ALA A 77 4.06 9.82 43.41
CA ALA A 77 3.23 9.86 44.60
C ALA A 77 3.44 11.19 45.35
N SER A 78 2.43 11.61 46.11
CA SER A 78 2.53 12.80 46.97
C SER A 78 3.71 12.67 47.95
N PRO A 79 4.58 13.70 48.07
CA PRO A 79 5.70 13.66 48.99
C PRO A 79 5.24 13.43 50.42
N ARG A 80 6.00 12.63 51.18
CA ARG A 80 5.71 12.37 52.61
C ARG A 80 6.83 12.90 53.48
N LEU A 81 6.46 13.72 54.47
CA LEU A 81 7.34 14.13 55.55
C LEU A 81 7.45 12.98 56.56
N LEU A 82 8.68 12.59 56.90
CA LEU A 82 8.99 11.50 57.81
C LEU A 82 9.84 12.02 58.97
N GLN A 83 9.55 11.49 60.15
CA GLN A 83 10.40 11.62 61.32
C GLN A 83 11.08 10.28 61.55
N ILE A 84 12.42 10.27 61.55
CA ILE A 84 13.23 9.06 61.64
C ILE A 84 13.96 9.10 62.99
N PRO A 85 13.50 8.33 64.00
CA PRO A 85 14.19 8.21 65.26
C PRO A 85 15.49 7.41 65.14
N PRO A 86 16.49 7.70 66.00
CA PRO A 86 17.78 7.03 65.96
C PRO A 86 17.66 5.55 66.38
N GLY A 87 18.21 4.64 65.58
CA GLY A 87 18.25 3.20 65.87
C GLY A 87 16.91 2.45 65.77
N GLU A 88 15.82 3.13 65.41
CA GLU A 88 14.49 2.54 65.24
C GLU A 88 14.10 2.41 63.76
N VAL A 89 13.38 1.34 63.42
CA VAL A 89 12.90 1.10 62.05
C VAL A 89 11.62 1.88 61.80
N THR A 90 11.68 2.89 60.92
CA THR A 90 10.51 3.61 60.42
C THR A 90 10.04 2.99 59.11
N SER A 91 8.84 2.42 59.08
CA SER A 91 8.26 1.81 57.88
C SER A 91 7.09 2.62 57.34
N VAL A 92 7.11 2.90 56.04
CA VAL A 92 6.12 3.73 55.35
C VAL A 92 5.65 3.01 54.09
N SER A 93 4.32 2.92 53.93
CA SER A 93 3.68 2.48 52.70
C SER A 93 3.23 3.68 51.87
N VAL A 94 3.65 3.73 50.61
CA VAL A 94 3.26 4.74 49.63
C VAL A 94 2.53 4.04 48.48
N SER A 95 1.29 4.46 48.18
CA SER A 95 0.60 4.03 46.95
C SER A 95 1.10 4.86 45.77
N LEU A 96 1.53 4.18 44.72
CA LEU A 96 1.98 4.76 43.46
C LEU A 96 1.06 4.29 42.34
N GLY A 97 0.38 5.23 41.68
CA GLY A 97 -0.48 4.95 40.53
C GLY A 97 0.31 4.85 39.23
N VAL A 98 0.02 3.81 38.45
CA VAL A 98 0.46 3.68 37.06
C VAL A 98 -0.55 4.45 36.19
N PRO A 99 -0.13 5.45 35.39
CA PRO A 99 -1.04 6.17 34.51
C PRO A 99 -1.82 5.24 33.56
N GLU A 100 -3.04 5.62 33.19
CA GLU A 100 -3.87 4.82 32.27
C GLU A 100 -3.28 4.74 30.85
N ASP A 101 -2.52 5.75 30.45
CA ASP A 101 -1.83 5.88 29.16
C ASP A 101 -0.39 5.32 29.20
N ALA A 102 0.03 4.71 30.31
CA ALA A 102 1.36 4.13 30.42
C ALA A 102 1.56 3.02 29.39
N ALA A 103 2.55 3.19 28.51
CA ALA A 103 2.91 2.17 27.55
C ALA A 103 3.54 0.95 28.26
N PRO A 104 3.24 -0.30 27.85
CA PRO A 104 3.79 -1.48 28.50
C PRO A 104 5.30 -1.60 28.32
N GLY A 105 5.98 -2.18 29.30
CA GLY A 105 7.43 -2.41 29.26
C GLY A 105 8.13 -2.27 30.60
N VAL A 106 9.43 -2.03 30.56
CA VAL A 106 10.31 -1.91 31.73
C VAL A 106 10.33 -0.47 32.27
N TYR A 107 10.12 -0.35 33.57
CA TYR A 107 10.14 0.89 34.34
C TYR A 107 11.06 0.75 35.56
N ALA A 108 11.36 1.86 36.19
CA ALA A 108 11.99 1.91 37.50
C ALA A 108 11.11 2.70 38.47
N ILE A 109 10.90 2.18 39.66
CA ILE A 109 10.39 2.96 40.79
C ILE A 109 11.60 3.62 41.43
N ARG A 110 11.70 4.94 41.33
CA ARG A 110 12.74 5.75 41.97
C ARG A 110 12.21 6.29 43.29
N ILE A 111 12.92 5.93 44.35
CA ILE A 111 12.67 6.35 45.73
C ILE A 111 13.80 7.29 46.12
N THR A 112 13.47 8.52 46.50
CA THR A 112 14.44 9.54 46.89
C THR A 112 14.06 10.09 48.26
N LEU A 113 14.98 9.98 49.22
CA LEU A 113 14.86 10.57 50.55
C LEU A 113 15.76 11.80 50.60
N SER A 114 15.19 12.97 50.91
CA SER A 114 15.95 14.23 51.04
C SER A 114 15.95 14.70 52.50
N MET A 115 17.13 14.94 53.09
CA MET A 115 17.31 15.32 54.50
C MET A 115 18.45 16.32 54.64
N GLY A 116 18.23 17.45 55.32
CA GLY A 116 19.30 18.39 55.68
C GLY A 116 20.12 18.99 54.52
N GLY A 117 19.65 18.89 53.26
CA GLY A 117 20.39 19.28 52.05
C GLY A 117 21.08 18.11 51.32
N GLU A 118 21.02 16.91 51.86
CA GLU A 118 21.52 15.66 51.28
C GLU A 118 20.37 14.82 50.74
N SER A 119 20.67 13.89 49.82
CA SER A 119 19.66 13.00 49.24
C SER A 119 20.20 11.59 49.02
N ALA A 120 19.45 10.58 49.45
CA ALA A 120 19.67 9.18 49.10
C ALA A 120 18.63 8.73 48.08
N SER A 121 19.07 8.02 47.03
CA SER A 121 18.18 7.47 46.01
C SER A 121 18.35 5.96 45.88
N ARG A 122 17.24 5.25 45.70
CA ARG A 122 17.18 3.81 45.39
C ARG A 122 16.23 3.62 44.23
N GLU A 123 16.57 2.69 43.34
CA GLU A 123 15.71 2.30 42.22
C GLU A 123 15.34 0.81 42.33
N LEU A 124 14.08 0.51 42.07
CA LEU A 124 13.55 -0.84 41.95
C LEU A 124 13.04 -1.06 40.53
N THR A 125 13.40 -2.17 39.90
CA THR A 125 12.83 -2.54 38.60
C THR A 125 11.36 -2.87 38.76
N PHE A 126 10.53 -2.30 37.88
CA PHE A 126 9.09 -2.48 37.86
C PHE A 126 8.62 -2.66 36.42
N TYR A 127 7.51 -3.38 36.22
CA TYR A 127 7.02 -3.69 34.88
C TYR A 127 5.58 -3.21 34.72
N VAL A 128 5.30 -2.55 33.60
CA VAL A 128 3.92 -2.23 33.22
C VAL A 128 3.44 -3.32 32.27
N SER A 129 2.50 -4.15 32.73
CA SER A 129 1.98 -5.27 31.94
C SER A 129 0.96 -4.80 30.90
N PRO A 130 0.96 -5.36 29.67
CA PRO A 130 0.06 -4.92 28.63
C PRO A 130 -1.40 -5.28 28.92
N THR A 131 -2.32 -4.41 28.54
CA THR A 131 -3.76 -4.69 28.52
C THR A 131 -4.17 -5.43 27.25
N LEU A 132 -5.34 -6.06 27.25
CA LEU A 132 -5.87 -6.72 26.04
C LEU A 132 -6.06 -5.73 24.87
N SER A 133 -6.41 -4.47 25.15
CA SER A 133 -6.53 -3.44 24.11
C SER A 133 -5.18 -3.11 23.48
N GLN A 134 -4.13 -2.97 24.29
CA GLN A 134 -2.76 -2.72 23.80
C GLN A 134 -2.19 -3.90 23.01
N ILE A 135 -2.54 -5.14 23.37
CA ILE A 135 -2.17 -6.34 22.60
C ILE A 135 -2.93 -6.38 21.27
N ALA A 136 -4.21 -6.02 21.25
CA ALA A 136 -4.98 -5.93 20.01
C ALA A 136 -4.42 -4.84 19.08
N GLU A 137 -4.02 -3.69 19.62
CA GLU A 137 -3.35 -2.64 18.86
C GLU A 137 -2.02 -3.13 18.26
N LEU A 138 -1.21 -3.83 19.05
CA LEU A 138 0.03 -4.44 18.56
C LEU A 138 -0.23 -5.47 17.44
N ALA A 139 -1.30 -6.25 17.55
CA ALA A 139 -1.73 -7.18 16.50
C ALA A 139 -2.07 -6.45 15.20
N MET A 140 -2.80 -5.34 15.29
CA MET A 140 -3.17 -4.50 14.13
C MET A 140 -1.95 -3.87 13.47
N ARG A 141 -0.96 -3.44 14.26
CA ARG A 141 0.31 -2.95 13.71
C ARG A 141 1.08 -4.07 13.01
N LEU A 142 1.17 -5.24 13.63
CA LEU A 142 1.85 -6.40 13.06
C LEU A 142 1.23 -6.80 11.71
N THR A 143 -0.10 -6.88 11.61
CA THR A 143 -0.78 -7.21 10.34
C THR A 143 -0.56 -6.16 9.26
N ALA A 144 -0.57 -4.87 9.62
CA ALA A 144 -0.29 -3.80 8.67
C ALA A 144 1.14 -3.86 8.12
N VAL A 145 2.12 -4.17 8.99
CA VAL A 145 3.52 -4.39 8.60
C VAL A 145 3.66 -5.64 7.75
N ASP A 146 2.94 -6.71 8.11
CA ASP A 146 2.96 -7.98 7.39
C ASP A 146 2.51 -7.82 5.94
N GLU A 147 1.40 -7.08 5.75
CA GLU A 147 0.87 -6.77 4.43
C GLU A 147 1.89 -5.97 3.58
N ARG A 148 2.59 -5.00 4.18
CA ARG A 148 3.63 -4.22 3.49
C ARG A 148 4.85 -5.08 3.14
N LEU A 149 5.26 -5.98 4.03
CA LEU A 149 6.39 -6.87 3.79
C LEU A 149 6.07 -7.91 2.71
N ASP A 150 4.86 -8.50 2.72
CA ASP A 150 4.45 -9.46 1.68
C ASP A 150 4.49 -8.81 0.30
N ARG A 151 4.11 -7.52 0.19
CA ARG A 151 4.25 -6.74 -1.06
C ARG A 151 5.72 -6.56 -1.46
N LEU A 152 6.60 -6.24 -0.51
CA LEU A 152 8.03 -6.07 -0.76
C LEU A 152 8.70 -7.36 -1.24
N THR A 153 8.38 -8.49 -0.60
CA THR A 153 8.94 -9.82 -0.92
C THR A 153 8.60 -10.26 -2.34
N GLN A 154 7.43 -9.88 -2.85
CA GLN A 154 7.00 -10.22 -4.20
C GLN A 154 7.73 -9.42 -5.28
N VAL A 155 8.14 -8.19 -4.99
CA VAL A 155 8.82 -7.30 -5.96
C VAL A 155 10.34 -7.42 -5.86
N ARG A 156 10.87 -7.61 -4.65
CA ARG A 156 12.31 -7.63 -4.34
C ARG A 156 12.70 -8.81 -3.44
N GLY A 157 12.15 -10.00 -3.69
CA GLY A 157 12.43 -11.19 -2.88
C GLY A 157 13.90 -11.61 -2.84
N ASP A 158 14.68 -11.21 -3.86
CA ASP A 158 16.12 -11.48 -3.92
C ASP A 158 16.97 -10.44 -3.14
N ASP A 159 16.37 -9.36 -2.62
CA ASP A 159 17.09 -8.36 -1.84
C ASP A 159 17.41 -8.91 -0.43
N PRO A 160 18.69 -8.92 -0.01
CA PRO A 160 19.09 -9.45 1.29
C PRO A 160 18.42 -8.73 2.46
N ARG A 161 18.03 -7.45 2.31
CA ARG A 161 17.28 -6.71 3.35
C ARG A 161 15.86 -7.25 3.49
N VAL A 162 15.20 -7.54 2.37
CA VAL A 162 13.83 -8.09 2.36
C VAL A 162 13.80 -9.52 2.92
N GLN A 163 14.84 -10.32 2.67
CA GLN A 163 15.00 -11.63 3.30
C GLN A 163 15.22 -11.52 4.82
N ALA A 164 16.02 -10.56 5.28
CA ALA A 164 16.21 -10.32 6.71
C ALA A 164 14.91 -9.90 7.40
N LEU A 165 14.13 -9.00 6.78
CA LEU A 165 12.80 -8.60 7.25
C LEU A 165 11.83 -9.79 7.30
N SER A 166 11.89 -10.69 6.32
CA SER A 166 11.07 -11.91 6.30
C SER A 166 11.41 -12.89 7.43
N ALA A 167 12.68 -13.04 7.78
CA ALA A 167 13.10 -13.83 8.94
C ALA A 167 12.65 -13.17 10.26
N LEU A 168 12.71 -11.84 10.34
CA LEU A 168 12.24 -11.09 11.50
C LEU A 168 10.73 -11.24 11.71
N ARG A 169 9.93 -11.22 10.63
CA ARG A 169 8.48 -11.49 10.64
C ARG A 169 8.14 -12.82 11.33
N GLU A 170 8.84 -13.89 10.96
CA GLU A 170 8.61 -15.23 11.54
C GLU A 170 8.90 -15.24 13.04
N SER A 171 10.02 -14.61 13.45
CA SER A 171 10.37 -14.45 14.86
C SER A 171 9.31 -13.65 15.63
N LEU A 172 8.84 -12.53 15.07
CA LEU A 172 7.81 -11.68 15.67
C LEU A 172 6.48 -12.41 15.85
N SER A 173 6.09 -13.22 14.87
CA SER A 173 4.84 -14.01 14.91
C SER A 173 4.86 -15.03 16.06
N ILE A 174 5.99 -15.69 16.28
CA ILE A 174 6.17 -16.64 17.39
C ILE A 174 6.09 -15.90 18.74
N LYS A 175 6.84 -14.80 18.90
CA LYS A 175 6.84 -14.00 20.13
C LYS A 175 5.45 -13.41 20.43
N PHE A 176 4.74 -12.94 19.40
CA PHE A 176 3.39 -12.42 19.54
C PHE A 176 2.40 -13.53 19.98
N GLY A 177 2.53 -14.74 19.42
CA GLY A 177 1.75 -15.89 19.88
C GLY A 177 1.98 -16.22 21.35
N GLU A 178 3.23 -16.13 21.83
CA GLU A 178 3.55 -16.31 23.25
C GLU A 178 2.97 -15.20 24.13
N LEU A 179 3.05 -13.94 23.69
CA LEU A 179 2.45 -12.79 24.38
C LEU A 179 0.92 -12.93 24.50
N ALA A 180 0.26 -13.28 23.40
CA ALA A 180 -1.19 -13.48 23.37
C ALA A 180 -1.62 -14.61 24.34
N ARG A 181 -0.86 -15.71 24.37
CA ARG A 181 -1.10 -16.79 25.34
C ARG A 181 -0.96 -16.32 26.78
N LEU A 182 0.12 -15.60 27.11
CA LEU A 182 0.34 -15.08 28.47
C LEU A 182 -0.77 -14.14 28.92
N ALA A 183 -1.33 -13.34 28.01
CA ALA A 183 -2.42 -12.42 28.34
C ALA A 183 -3.78 -13.12 28.56
N VAL A 184 -4.08 -14.17 27.78
CA VAL A 184 -5.36 -14.89 27.86
C VAL A 184 -5.38 -15.88 29.04
N GLU A 185 -4.27 -16.57 29.28
CA GLU A 185 -4.17 -17.60 30.34
C GLU A 185 -3.86 -17.01 31.72
N GLY A 186 -3.70 -15.68 31.84
CA GLY A 186 -3.31 -15.03 33.09
C GLY A 186 -1.89 -15.43 33.53
N GLY A 187 -0.97 -15.54 32.57
CA GLY A 187 0.43 -15.90 32.79
C GLY A 187 1.24 -14.80 33.49
N ASP A 188 2.57 -14.98 33.54
CA ASP A 188 3.48 -14.07 34.23
C ASP A 188 3.44 -12.63 33.64
N PRO A 189 2.97 -11.61 34.39
CA PRO A 189 2.82 -10.25 33.90
C PRO A 189 4.17 -9.57 33.61
N VAL A 190 5.25 -9.99 34.30
CA VAL A 190 6.60 -9.49 34.04
C VAL A 190 7.08 -9.96 32.67
N LYS A 191 6.84 -11.24 32.37
CA LYS A 191 7.19 -11.82 31.07
C LYS A 191 6.38 -11.19 29.94
N ALA A 192 5.10 -10.92 30.16
CA ALA A 192 4.25 -10.23 29.19
C ALA A 192 4.75 -8.81 28.88
N ALA A 193 5.14 -8.03 29.90
CA ALA A 193 5.71 -6.70 29.71
C ALA A 193 6.98 -6.72 28.87
N LYS A 194 7.91 -7.65 29.16
CA LYS A 194 9.16 -7.80 28.39
C LYS A 194 8.92 -8.19 26.94
N LEU A 195 8.05 -9.16 26.70
CA LEU A 195 7.72 -9.60 25.33
C LEU A 195 7.04 -8.47 24.54
N TYR A 196 6.15 -7.71 25.16
CA TYR A 196 5.52 -6.57 24.51
C TYR A 196 6.56 -5.53 24.07
N GLU A 197 7.47 -5.15 24.96
CA GLU A 197 8.51 -4.16 24.66
C GLU A 197 9.47 -4.65 23.56
N GLU A 198 9.86 -5.93 23.59
CA GLU A 198 10.71 -6.52 22.57
C GLU A 198 10.03 -6.57 21.19
N ILE A 199 8.75 -6.95 21.14
CA ILE A 199 7.97 -6.98 19.90
C ILE A 199 7.77 -5.55 19.38
N SER A 200 7.36 -4.61 20.23
CA SER A 200 7.14 -3.21 19.83
C SER A 200 8.41 -2.60 19.26
N SER A 201 9.55 -2.73 19.94
CA SER A 201 10.82 -2.18 19.47
C SER A 201 11.29 -2.82 18.16
N SER A 202 11.09 -4.14 18.01
CA SER A 202 11.44 -4.84 16.77
C SER A 202 10.51 -4.43 15.61
N LEU A 203 9.23 -4.18 15.91
CA LEU A 203 8.24 -3.73 14.94
C LEU A 203 8.53 -2.29 14.48
N ASP A 204 8.90 -1.39 15.39
CA ASP A 204 9.30 -0.02 15.07
C ASP A 204 10.52 0.00 14.12
N GLY A 205 11.50 -0.88 14.38
CA GLY A 205 12.66 -1.06 13.49
C GLY A 205 12.28 -1.61 12.11
N MET A 206 11.37 -2.59 12.08
CA MET A 206 10.86 -3.18 10.85
C MET A 206 10.06 -2.18 10.00
N GLU A 207 9.22 -1.35 10.64
CA GLU A 207 8.49 -0.26 9.98
C GLU A 207 9.46 0.74 9.33
N GLY A 208 10.50 1.15 10.05
CA GLY A 208 11.53 2.05 9.52
C GLY A 208 12.26 1.47 8.30
N GLU A 209 12.69 0.21 8.37
CA GLU A 209 13.37 -0.44 7.24
C GLU A 209 12.43 -0.65 6.03
N ILE A 210 11.18 -1.02 6.26
CA ILE A 210 10.17 -1.16 5.20
C ILE A 210 9.95 0.18 4.51
N ASP A 211 9.82 1.27 5.26
CA ASP A 211 9.58 2.59 4.70
C ASP A 211 10.78 3.07 3.87
N GLU A 212 12.02 2.77 4.28
CA GLU A 212 13.23 3.06 3.49
C GLU A 212 13.35 2.25 2.20
N VAL A 213 12.90 0.98 2.22
CA VAL A 213 12.96 0.09 1.04
C VAL A 213 11.76 0.32 0.12
N SER A 214 10.64 0.82 0.66
CA SER A 214 9.41 1.11 -0.07
C SER A 214 9.59 2.27 -1.05
N ASP A 215 9.11 2.09 -2.27
CA ASP A 215 9.17 3.08 -3.36
C ASP A 215 7.79 3.14 -4.03
N LEU A 216 7.46 4.26 -4.67
CA LEU A 216 6.21 4.48 -5.42
C LEU A 216 5.94 3.37 -6.45
N ARG A 217 7.00 2.69 -6.92
CA ARG A 217 6.94 1.51 -7.80
C ARG A 217 6.17 0.34 -7.18
N ILE A 218 6.25 0.13 -5.87
CA ILE A 218 5.59 -1.00 -5.18
C ILE A 218 4.07 -0.76 -5.07
N PHE A 219 3.66 0.49 -4.85
CA PHE A 219 2.24 0.88 -4.82
C PHE A 219 1.54 0.74 -6.19
N PHE A 220 2.22 1.13 -7.27
CA PHE A 220 1.67 0.95 -8.63
C PHE A 220 1.64 -0.52 -9.06
N TRP A 221 2.65 -1.31 -8.66
CA TRP A 221 2.64 -2.74 -8.94
C TRP A 221 1.50 -3.46 -8.22
N SER A 222 1.20 -3.13 -6.95
CA SER A 222 0.07 -3.73 -6.23
C SER A 222 -1.28 -3.45 -6.89
N PHE A 223 -1.49 -2.23 -7.41
CA PHE A 223 -2.72 -1.91 -8.15
C PHE A 223 -2.80 -2.69 -9.47
N SER A 224 -1.68 -2.85 -10.18
CA SER A 224 -1.65 -3.63 -11.43
C SER A 224 -1.88 -5.12 -11.23
N ARG A 225 -1.38 -5.70 -10.12
CA ARG A 225 -1.49 -7.14 -9.86
C ARG A 225 -2.88 -7.57 -9.41
N GLU A 226 -3.58 -6.75 -8.62
CA GLU A 226 -4.97 -7.03 -8.24
C GLU A 226 -5.86 -7.09 -9.49
N LEU A 227 -5.62 -6.19 -10.44
CA LEU A 227 -6.26 -6.19 -11.74
C LEU A 227 -5.88 -7.43 -12.57
N ASP A 228 -4.59 -7.80 -12.59
CA ASP A 228 -4.08 -8.98 -13.29
C ASP A 228 -4.69 -10.30 -12.77
N LEU A 229 -4.75 -10.48 -11.44
CA LEU A 229 -5.35 -11.66 -10.80
C LEU A 229 -6.85 -11.79 -11.09
N SER A 230 -7.58 -10.67 -11.07
CA SER A 230 -9.02 -10.65 -11.40
C SER A 230 -9.31 -10.97 -12.88
N LEU A 231 -8.29 -10.91 -13.74
CA LEU A 231 -8.40 -11.02 -15.19
C LEU A 231 -7.67 -12.24 -15.78
N SER A 232 -7.03 -13.06 -14.94
CA SER A 232 -6.29 -14.26 -15.38
C SER A 232 -7.23 -15.37 -15.89
N PHE A 233 -6.99 -15.85 -17.10
CA PHE A 233 -7.71 -16.99 -17.72
C PHE A 233 -6.74 -18.04 -18.25
N SER A 234 -7.21 -19.27 -18.41
CA SER A 234 -6.36 -20.42 -18.75
C SER A 234 -5.78 -20.33 -20.19
N PRO A 235 -4.50 -20.71 -20.40
CA PRO A 235 -3.81 -20.62 -21.70
C PRO A 235 -4.54 -21.32 -22.85
N GLN A 236 -5.25 -22.41 -22.55
CA GLN A 236 -5.99 -23.21 -23.52
C GLN A 236 -7.16 -22.43 -24.15
N LEU A 237 -7.85 -21.60 -23.36
CA LEU A 237 -8.96 -20.77 -23.85
C LEU A 237 -8.47 -19.66 -24.79
N SER A 238 -7.28 -19.11 -24.54
CA SER A 238 -6.68 -18.06 -25.39
C SER A 238 -6.32 -18.58 -26.79
N LEU A 239 -5.72 -19.77 -26.88
CA LEU A 239 -5.34 -20.41 -28.14
C LEU A 239 -6.57 -20.81 -28.97
N GLU A 240 -7.59 -21.38 -28.33
CA GLU A 240 -8.85 -21.74 -29.00
C GLU A 240 -9.56 -20.50 -29.56
N PHE A 241 -9.49 -19.37 -28.85
CA PHE A 241 -10.03 -18.12 -29.34
C PHE A 241 -9.28 -17.60 -30.59
N TRP A 242 -7.96 -17.51 -30.55
CA TRP A 242 -7.17 -16.97 -31.68
C TRP A 242 -7.28 -17.82 -32.94
N THR A 243 -7.34 -19.15 -32.79
CA THR A 243 -7.56 -20.06 -33.92
C THR A 243 -8.93 -19.85 -34.57
N LYS A 244 -9.99 -19.60 -33.77
CA LYS A 244 -11.33 -19.24 -34.26
C LYS A 244 -11.35 -17.88 -34.97
N VAL A 245 -10.63 -16.88 -34.47
CA VAL A 245 -10.52 -15.56 -35.13
C VAL A 245 -9.76 -15.65 -36.45
N ALA A 246 -8.64 -16.38 -36.48
CA ALA A 246 -7.86 -16.57 -37.70
C ALA A 246 -8.67 -17.30 -38.79
N THR A 247 -9.38 -18.37 -38.41
CA THR A 247 -10.27 -19.08 -39.34
C THR A 247 -11.41 -18.20 -39.82
N ALA A 248 -12.07 -17.43 -38.95
CA ALA A 248 -13.10 -16.48 -39.35
C ALA A 248 -12.57 -15.41 -40.33
N SER A 249 -11.35 -14.93 -40.13
CA SER A 249 -10.71 -13.93 -41.01
C SER A 249 -10.43 -14.49 -42.41
N ILE A 250 -10.00 -15.75 -42.51
CA ILE A 250 -9.83 -16.45 -43.80
C ILE A 250 -11.18 -16.59 -44.51
N TRP A 251 -12.24 -16.94 -43.79
CA TRP A 251 -13.59 -17.02 -44.35
C TRP A 251 -14.09 -15.67 -44.88
N VAL A 252 -13.85 -14.58 -44.14
CA VAL A 252 -14.21 -13.22 -44.60
C VAL A 252 -13.47 -12.86 -45.89
N LEU A 253 -12.18 -13.21 -46.01
CA LEU A 253 -11.40 -12.98 -47.24
C LEU A 253 -11.97 -13.75 -48.43
N LEU A 254 -12.31 -15.03 -48.23
CA LEU A 254 -12.90 -15.87 -49.28
C LEU A 254 -14.28 -15.35 -49.72
N ILE A 255 -15.11 -14.91 -48.78
CA ILE A 255 -16.41 -14.29 -49.06
C ILE A 255 -16.21 -12.98 -49.84
N ALA A 256 -15.27 -12.13 -49.42
CA ALA A 256 -14.98 -10.88 -50.13
C ALA A 256 -14.49 -11.13 -51.57
N LEU A 257 -13.67 -12.17 -51.78
CA LEU A 257 -13.21 -12.58 -53.11
C LEU A 257 -14.37 -13.12 -53.97
N ALA A 258 -15.26 -13.93 -53.40
CA ALA A 258 -16.43 -14.47 -54.09
C ALA A 258 -17.43 -13.36 -54.47
N LEU A 259 -17.59 -12.35 -53.61
CA LEU A 259 -18.48 -11.21 -53.84
C LEU A 259 -17.84 -10.07 -54.64
N PHE A 260 -16.53 -10.13 -54.93
CA PHE A 260 -15.81 -9.11 -55.69
C PHE A 260 -16.51 -8.67 -56.99
N PRO A 261 -17.09 -9.58 -57.82
CA PRO A 261 -17.81 -9.17 -59.02
C PRO A 261 -19.00 -8.24 -58.74
N PHE A 262 -19.71 -8.46 -57.63
CA PHE A 262 -20.84 -7.64 -57.20
C PHE A 262 -20.42 -6.29 -56.61
N TYR A 263 -19.23 -6.20 -56.01
CA TYR A 263 -18.68 -4.93 -55.52
C TYR A 263 -18.04 -4.09 -56.63
N SER A 264 -17.49 -4.72 -57.67
CA SER A 264 -16.87 -4.03 -58.80
C SER A 264 -17.88 -3.37 -59.75
N THR A 265 -19.12 -3.84 -59.72
CA THR A 265 -20.23 -3.29 -60.51
C THR A 265 -20.96 -2.22 -59.69
N GLY A 266 -21.11 -1.01 -60.25
CA GLY A 266 -21.76 0.11 -59.55
C GLY A 266 -23.21 -0.21 -59.18
N TYR A 267 -23.67 0.28 -58.02
CA TYR A 267 -25.01 0.01 -57.50
C TYR A 267 -26.10 0.42 -58.49
N ASN A 268 -25.97 1.59 -59.13
CA ASN A 268 -26.93 2.05 -60.13
C ASN A 268 -26.88 1.18 -61.39
N THR A 269 -25.71 0.64 -61.75
CA THR A 269 -25.57 -0.26 -62.91
C THR A 269 -26.24 -1.60 -62.64
N LEU A 270 -26.10 -2.15 -61.44
CA LEU A 270 -26.82 -3.36 -61.03
C LEU A 270 -28.32 -3.12 -60.91
N ALA A 271 -28.75 -2.02 -60.30
CA ALA A 271 -30.16 -1.68 -60.14
C ALA A 271 -30.86 -1.51 -61.49
N THR A 272 -30.22 -0.83 -62.45
CA THR A 272 -30.76 -0.67 -63.82
C THR A 272 -30.86 -1.99 -64.58
N LEU A 273 -29.86 -2.87 -64.47
CA LEU A 273 -29.89 -4.20 -65.09
C LEU A 273 -31.02 -5.07 -64.50
N VAL A 274 -31.18 -5.08 -63.17
CA VAL A 274 -32.21 -5.87 -62.48
C VAL A 274 -33.62 -5.35 -62.78
N VAL A 275 -33.84 -4.03 -62.74
CA VAL A 275 -35.13 -3.41 -63.07
C VAL A 275 -35.52 -3.70 -64.52
N ARG A 276 -34.56 -3.61 -65.44
CA ARG A 276 -34.76 -3.91 -66.86
C ARG A 276 -35.08 -5.39 -67.11
N GLU A 277 -34.38 -6.31 -66.45
CA GLU A 277 -34.58 -7.76 -66.62
C GLU A 277 -35.91 -8.22 -66.02
N LEU A 278 -36.36 -7.59 -64.92
CA LEU A 278 -37.64 -7.89 -64.27
C LEU A 278 -38.84 -7.17 -64.93
N GLY A 279 -38.61 -6.35 -65.96
CA GLY A 279 -39.67 -5.61 -66.65
C GLY A 279 -40.35 -4.55 -65.77
N LEU A 280 -39.65 -4.05 -64.74
CA LEU A 280 -40.16 -3.03 -63.83
C LEU A 280 -39.99 -1.64 -64.47
N GLY A 281 -40.98 -0.77 -64.32
CA GLY A 281 -40.97 0.58 -64.90
C GLY A 281 -39.98 1.54 -64.22
N GLU A 282 -39.82 2.75 -64.78
CA GLU A 282 -38.92 3.78 -64.25
C GLU A 282 -39.21 4.17 -62.79
N GLU A 283 -40.47 4.10 -62.36
CA GLU A 283 -40.89 4.31 -60.97
C GLU A 283 -40.19 3.36 -59.97
N ALA A 284 -39.92 2.12 -60.40
CA ALA A 284 -39.21 1.15 -59.56
C ALA A 284 -37.75 1.55 -59.37
N LEU A 285 -37.09 2.08 -60.41
CA LEU A 285 -35.71 2.56 -60.33
C LEU A 285 -35.59 3.79 -59.41
N GLU A 286 -36.56 4.70 -59.48
CA GLU A 286 -36.62 5.88 -58.61
C GLU A 286 -36.86 5.48 -57.14
N SER A 287 -37.69 4.46 -56.90
CA SER A 287 -37.90 3.91 -55.55
C SER A 287 -36.65 3.24 -54.96
N VAL A 288 -35.84 2.57 -55.80
CA VAL A 288 -34.58 1.93 -55.39
C VAL A 288 -33.53 2.99 -55.06
N ASN A 289 -33.39 4.02 -55.89
CA ASN A 289 -32.46 5.12 -55.67
C ASN A 289 -32.82 5.96 -54.44
N SER A 290 -34.10 6.26 -54.23
CA SER A 290 -34.55 6.99 -53.03
C SER A 290 -34.28 6.23 -51.73
N ARG A 291 -34.45 4.89 -51.73
CA ARG A 291 -34.06 4.03 -50.60
C ARG A 291 -32.56 4.04 -50.36
N ALA A 292 -31.73 4.00 -51.41
CA ALA A 292 -30.28 4.09 -51.27
C ALA A 292 -29.84 5.43 -50.67
N VAL A 293 -30.47 6.54 -51.09
CA VAL A 293 -30.23 7.88 -50.52
C VAL A 293 -30.65 7.94 -49.05
N GLU A 294 -31.79 7.35 -48.68
CA GLU A 294 -32.24 7.30 -47.28
C GLU A 294 -31.26 6.50 -46.40
N MET A 295 -30.77 5.36 -46.89
CA MET A 295 -29.74 4.57 -46.20
C MET A 295 -28.45 5.37 -45.97
N LEU A 296 -27.96 6.07 -47.01
CA LEU A 296 -26.78 6.93 -46.88
C LEU A 296 -26.98 8.07 -45.87
N LYS A 297 -28.16 8.68 -45.83
CA LYS A 297 -28.50 9.74 -44.86
C LYS A 297 -28.49 9.22 -43.42
N ARG A 298 -29.05 8.02 -43.17
CA ARG A 298 -29.02 7.39 -41.82
C ARG A 298 -27.59 7.09 -41.37
N VAL A 299 -26.77 6.53 -42.27
CA VAL A 299 -25.37 6.21 -41.99
C VAL A 299 -24.53 7.48 -41.76
N GLN A 300 -24.82 8.57 -42.48
CA GLN A 300 -24.18 9.87 -42.27
C GLN A 300 -24.46 10.44 -40.87
N GLU A 301 -25.66 10.21 -40.33
CA GLU A 301 -26.04 10.63 -38.98
C GLU A 301 -25.32 9.82 -37.90
N GLU A 302 -25.21 8.50 -38.08
CA GLU A 302 -24.41 7.63 -37.20
C GLU A 302 -22.92 8.02 -37.19
N LEU A 303 -22.35 8.31 -38.37
CA LEU A 303 -20.96 8.75 -38.49
C LEU A 303 -20.70 10.10 -37.80
N ARG A 304 -21.71 10.98 -37.73
CA ARG A 304 -21.62 12.27 -37.02
C ARG A 304 -21.48 12.07 -35.51
N VAL A 305 -22.14 11.06 -34.95
CA VAL A 305 -22.03 10.70 -33.52
C VAL A 305 -20.65 10.10 -33.23
N ALA A 306 -20.15 9.21 -34.09
CA ALA A 306 -18.84 8.60 -33.96
C ALA A 306 -17.67 9.62 -34.10
N SER A 307 -17.84 10.64 -34.93
CA SER A 307 -16.87 11.72 -35.12
C SER A 307 -17.00 12.89 -34.14
N SER A 308 -17.92 12.80 -33.17
CA SER A 308 -18.08 13.80 -32.11
C SER A 308 -16.97 13.72 -31.07
N MET A 309 -16.81 14.76 -30.25
CA MET A 309 -15.88 14.75 -29.11
C MET A 309 -16.14 13.57 -28.16
N ARG A 310 -17.41 13.23 -27.93
CA ARG A 310 -17.82 12.06 -27.14
C ARG A 310 -17.35 10.74 -27.78
N GLY A 311 -17.47 10.62 -29.10
CA GLY A 311 -16.98 9.45 -29.84
C GLY A 311 -15.46 9.32 -29.75
N MET A 312 -14.71 10.42 -29.91
CA MET A 312 -13.25 10.42 -29.77
C MET A 312 -12.78 10.10 -28.34
N VAL A 313 -13.48 10.55 -27.30
CA VAL A 313 -13.19 10.18 -25.91
C VAL A 313 -13.41 8.67 -25.68
N MET A 314 -14.46 8.09 -26.24
CA MET A 314 -14.69 6.64 -26.16
C MET A 314 -13.60 5.85 -26.89
N VAL A 315 -13.11 6.33 -28.04
CA VAL A 315 -11.95 5.75 -28.74
C VAL A 315 -10.67 5.86 -27.89
N ALA A 316 -10.45 6.99 -27.21
CA ALA A 316 -9.30 7.17 -26.34
C ALA A 316 -9.35 6.26 -25.10
N LEU A 317 -10.53 6.14 -24.47
CA LEU A 317 -10.77 5.25 -23.33
C LEU A 317 -10.58 3.78 -23.74
N ALA A 318 -11.10 3.40 -24.90
CA ALA A 318 -10.85 2.10 -25.51
C ALA A 318 -9.35 1.87 -25.75
N GLY A 319 -8.63 2.82 -26.35
CA GLY A 319 -7.18 2.71 -26.56
C GLY A 319 -6.40 2.54 -25.25
N ALA A 320 -6.79 3.25 -24.19
CA ALA A 320 -6.18 3.12 -22.87
C ALA A 320 -6.47 1.73 -22.25
N LEU A 321 -7.73 1.28 -22.29
CA LEU A 321 -8.15 -0.05 -21.82
C LEU A 321 -7.48 -1.18 -22.62
N ALA A 322 -7.32 -1.02 -23.94
CA ALA A 322 -6.60 -1.96 -24.79
C ALA A 322 -5.12 -2.03 -24.41
N SER A 323 -4.51 -0.89 -24.11
CA SER A 323 -3.09 -0.83 -23.72
C SER A 323 -2.88 -1.47 -22.35
N VAL A 324 -3.77 -1.23 -21.38
CA VAL A 324 -3.78 -1.93 -20.09
C VAL A 324 -4.01 -3.43 -20.29
N GLY A 325 -4.93 -3.81 -21.18
CA GLY A 325 -5.18 -5.19 -21.57
C GLY A 325 -3.92 -5.86 -22.13
N MET A 326 -3.19 -5.22 -23.05
CA MET A 326 -1.93 -5.76 -23.58
C MET A 326 -0.84 -5.89 -22.51
N MET A 327 -0.77 -4.94 -21.57
CA MET A 327 0.21 -4.99 -20.48
C MET A 327 -0.07 -6.11 -19.46
N ALA A 328 -1.35 -6.44 -19.27
CA ALA A 328 -1.80 -7.53 -18.42
C ALA A 328 -1.99 -8.85 -19.19
N ASP A 329 -1.52 -8.94 -20.45
CA ASP A 329 -1.74 -10.08 -21.36
C ASP A 329 -3.22 -10.53 -21.45
N ASN A 330 -4.13 -9.56 -21.26
CA ASN A 330 -5.56 -9.76 -21.21
C ASN A 330 -6.20 -9.38 -22.54
N VAL A 331 -6.25 -10.38 -23.43
CA VAL A 331 -6.84 -10.30 -24.75
C VAL A 331 -8.34 -9.93 -24.70
N THR A 332 -9.08 -10.30 -23.65
CA THR A 332 -10.50 -9.95 -23.51
C THR A 332 -10.70 -8.46 -23.23
N ALA A 333 -9.83 -7.84 -22.42
CA ALA A 333 -9.83 -6.38 -22.25
C ALA A 333 -9.44 -5.65 -23.53
N VAL A 334 -8.51 -6.22 -24.32
CA VAL A 334 -8.16 -5.73 -25.67
C VAL A 334 -9.36 -5.82 -26.63
N ILE A 335 -10.11 -6.92 -26.61
CA ILE A 335 -11.28 -7.11 -27.48
C ILE A 335 -12.47 -6.28 -27.03
N GLY A 336 -12.76 -6.25 -25.72
CA GLY A 336 -13.83 -5.46 -25.13
C GLY A 336 -13.63 -3.97 -25.37
N SER A 337 -12.38 -3.50 -25.32
CA SER A 337 -12.05 -2.12 -25.68
C SER A 337 -12.19 -1.85 -27.18
N MET A 338 -11.83 -2.79 -28.06
CA MET A 338 -12.11 -2.68 -29.50
C MET A 338 -13.62 -2.64 -29.82
N LEU A 339 -14.46 -3.37 -29.07
CA LEU A 339 -15.92 -3.35 -29.19
C LEU A 339 -16.56 -2.06 -28.64
N LEU A 340 -15.96 -1.45 -27.61
CA LEU A 340 -16.37 -0.16 -27.06
C LEU A 340 -16.04 1.02 -27.97
N ALA A 341 -15.04 0.88 -28.84
CA ALA A 341 -14.66 1.92 -29.77
C ALA A 341 -15.72 2.08 -30.88
N PRO A 342 -16.21 3.29 -31.16
CA PRO A 342 -17.11 3.55 -32.31
C PRO A 342 -16.43 3.35 -33.69
N LEU A 343 -15.20 2.83 -33.73
CA LEU A 343 -14.44 2.56 -34.95
C LEU A 343 -15.15 1.57 -35.88
N MET A 344 -15.79 0.52 -35.35
CA MET A 344 -16.53 -0.43 -36.17
C MET A 344 -17.68 0.25 -36.93
N SER A 345 -18.42 1.15 -36.29
CA SER A 345 -19.46 1.96 -36.94
C SER A 345 -18.86 2.87 -38.02
N THR A 346 -17.67 3.46 -37.79
CA THR A 346 -17.01 4.30 -38.81
C THR A 346 -16.54 3.51 -40.05
N PHE A 347 -16.05 2.29 -39.88
CA PHE A 347 -15.64 1.43 -40.99
C PHE A 347 -16.84 0.87 -41.74
N VAL A 348 -17.90 0.47 -41.04
CA VAL A 348 -19.17 0.07 -41.66
C VAL A 348 -19.77 1.22 -42.46
N ALA A 349 -19.78 2.44 -41.90
CA ALA A 349 -20.24 3.63 -42.61
C ALA A 349 -19.42 3.94 -43.86
N GLY A 350 -18.09 3.78 -43.79
CA GLY A 350 -17.21 3.87 -44.94
C GLY A 350 -17.52 2.81 -45.99
N ALA A 351 -17.69 1.55 -45.59
CA ALA A 351 -18.01 0.44 -46.49
C ALA A 351 -19.37 0.62 -47.19
N VAL A 352 -20.39 1.10 -46.48
CA VAL A 352 -21.70 1.44 -47.07
C VAL A 352 -21.57 2.60 -48.07
N GLY A 353 -20.77 3.62 -47.75
CA GLY A 353 -20.45 4.70 -48.69
C GLY A 353 -19.75 4.21 -49.95
N LEU A 354 -18.83 3.24 -49.82
CA LEU A 354 -18.14 2.61 -50.95
C LEU A 354 -19.07 1.72 -51.78
N ALA A 355 -19.97 0.97 -51.13
CA ALA A 355 -20.94 0.11 -51.82
C ALA A 355 -21.95 0.91 -52.65
N LEU A 356 -22.22 2.16 -52.26
CA LEU A 356 -23.14 3.08 -52.93
C LEU A 356 -22.39 4.27 -53.57
N TYR A 357 -21.15 4.06 -54.01
CA TYR A 357 -20.26 5.15 -54.47
C TYR A 357 -20.82 5.95 -55.65
N ASP A 358 -21.64 5.31 -56.49
CA ASP A 358 -22.26 5.88 -57.68
C ASP A 358 -23.66 6.46 -57.42
N VAL A 359 -24.12 6.55 -56.16
CA VAL A 359 -25.39 7.17 -55.77
C VAL A 359 -25.22 8.69 -55.54
N TRP A 360 -26.04 9.47 -56.26
CA TRP A 360 -26.01 10.94 -56.23
C TRP A 360 -27.27 11.49 -55.58
N SER A 361 -27.12 12.57 -54.83
CA SER A 361 -28.23 13.34 -54.27
C SER A 361 -27.93 14.82 -54.42
N GLU A 362 -28.88 15.59 -54.94
CA GLU A 362 -28.78 17.06 -55.08
C GLU A 362 -27.48 17.52 -55.79
N GLY A 363 -27.03 16.76 -56.81
CA GLY A 363 -25.83 17.08 -57.59
C GLY A 363 -24.49 16.77 -56.90
N ARG A 364 -24.48 16.03 -55.78
CA ARG A 364 -23.25 15.60 -55.09
C ARG A 364 -23.16 14.07 -54.97
N PRO A 365 -21.93 13.49 -55.08
CA PRO A 365 -21.70 12.06 -54.90
C PRO A 365 -21.74 11.69 -53.41
N LEU A 366 -22.95 11.46 -52.90
CA LEU A 366 -23.21 11.25 -51.48
C LEU A 366 -22.47 10.02 -50.92
N GLY A 367 -22.41 8.92 -51.67
CA GLY A 367 -21.71 7.70 -51.28
C GLY A 367 -20.19 7.87 -51.18
N LEU A 368 -19.60 8.48 -52.20
CA LEU A 368 -18.15 8.75 -52.26
C LEU A 368 -17.69 9.71 -51.16
N ASP A 369 -18.46 10.78 -50.91
CA ASP A 369 -18.18 11.73 -49.82
C ASP A 369 -18.24 11.04 -48.44
N LEU A 370 -19.22 10.16 -48.24
CA LEU A 370 -19.39 9.40 -47.00
C LEU A 370 -18.24 8.41 -46.80
N PHE A 371 -17.78 7.75 -47.87
CA PHE A 371 -16.61 6.87 -47.84
C PHE A 371 -15.35 7.63 -47.39
N TYR A 372 -15.00 8.73 -48.06
CA TYR A 372 -13.80 9.51 -47.70
C TYR A 372 -13.88 10.09 -46.29
N ARG A 373 -15.07 10.48 -45.84
CA ARG A 373 -15.29 10.96 -44.47
C ARG A 373 -15.12 9.85 -43.44
N GLY A 374 -15.71 8.67 -43.68
CA GLY A 374 -15.56 7.49 -42.83
C GLY A 374 -14.10 7.04 -42.75
N PHE A 375 -13.43 6.96 -43.89
CA PHE A 375 -12.01 6.59 -43.99
C PHE A 375 -11.09 7.58 -43.24
N ARG A 376 -11.30 8.89 -43.41
CA ARG A 376 -10.51 9.92 -42.71
C ARG A 376 -10.73 9.87 -41.19
N VAL A 377 -11.97 9.66 -40.73
CA VAL A 377 -12.28 9.53 -39.30
C VAL A 377 -11.67 8.24 -38.75
N GLY A 378 -11.76 7.13 -39.49
CA GLY A 378 -11.13 5.85 -39.15
C GLY A 378 -9.62 5.98 -38.97
N ILE A 379 -8.91 6.58 -39.95
CA ILE A 379 -7.45 6.82 -39.85
C ILE A 379 -7.11 7.67 -38.63
N LYS A 380 -7.86 8.75 -38.36
CA LYS A 380 -7.62 9.59 -37.18
C LYS A 380 -7.82 8.81 -35.88
N GLY A 381 -8.85 7.97 -35.80
CA GLY A 381 -9.10 7.12 -34.64
C GLY A 381 -8.01 6.06 -34.46
N THR A 382 -7.58 5.38 -35.52
CA THR A 382 -6.47 4.42 -35.47
C THR A 382 -5.16 5.09 -35.08
N ALA A 383 -4.83 6.24 -35.66
CA ALA A 383 -3.63 7.01 -35.30
C ALA A 383 -3.66 7.46 -33.83
N LEU A 384 -4.83 7.85 -33.31
CA LEU A 384 -5.01 8.18 -31.90
C LEU A 384 -4.77 6.97 -30.99
N ILE A 385 -5.28 5.79 -31.34
CA ILE A 385 -4.99 4.55 -30.61
C ILE A 385 -3.50 4.23 -30.62
N VAL A 386 -2.86 4.27 -31.80
CA VAL A 386 -1.41 4.01 -31.94
C VAL A 386 -0.59 5.00 -31.11
N ALA A 387 -0.95 6.29 -31.11
CA ALA A 387 -0.28 7.30 -30.31
C ALA A 387 -0.47 7.08 -28.79
N LEU A 388 -1.67 6.73 -28.35
CA LEU A 388 -1.97 6.39 -26.95
C LEU A 388 -1.22 5.12 -26.50
N SER A 389 -1.20 4.08 -27.34
CA SER A 389 -0.45 2.85 -27.09
C SER A 389 1.06 3.10 -27.07
N ALA A 390 1.59 3.93 -27.97
CA ALA A 390 2.99 4.33 -27.96
C ALA A 390 3.34 5.16 -26.71
N LEU A 391 2.47 6.08 -26.30
CA LEU A 391 2.65 6.88 -25.07
C LEU A 391 2.60 6.00 -23.82
N THR A 392 1.65 5.07 -23.73
CA THR A 392 1.58 4.12 -22.62
C THR A 392 2.78 3.17 -22.61
N THR A 393 3.24 2.68 -23.75
CA THR A 393 4.46 1.86 -23.85
C THR A 393 5.72 2.66 -23.48
N PHE A 394 5.80 3.94 -23.88
CA PHE A 394 6.91 4.82 -23.54
C PHE A 394 6.96 5.11 -22.03
N LEU A 395 5.80 5.45 -21.44
CA LEU A 395 5.68 5.64 -20.00
C LEU A 395 6.07 4.36 -19.28
N THR A 396 5.57 3.21 -19.71
CA THR A 396 5.76 1.94 -18.98
C THR A 396 7.17 1.38 -19.12
N ARG A 397 7.88 1.64 -20.23
CA ARG A 397 9.32 1.37 -20.36
C ARG A 397 10.19 2.11 -19.34
N ALA A 398 9.74 3.26 -18.83
CA ALA A 398 10.46 3.99 -17.79
C ALA A 398 10.28 3.38 -16.39
N PHE A 399 9.27 2.52 -16.19
CA PHE A 399 8.86 2.03 -14.88
C PHE A 399 8.91 0.49 -14.72
N VAL A 400 8.80 -0.25 -15.83
CA VAL A 400 8.90 -1.72 -15.89
C VAL A 400 10.03 -2.07 -16.87
N PRO A 401 11.09 -2.80 -16.46
CA PRO A 401 11.97 -3.42 -17.43
C PRO A 401 11.13 -4.46 -18.16
N VAL A 402 10.63 -4.11 -19.35
CA VAL A 402 9.90 -5.02 -20.22
C VAL A 402 10.87 -6.16 -20.55
N ARG A 403 10.86 -7.23 -19.77
CA ARG A 403 11.46 -8.49 -20.18
C ARG A 403 10.59 -8.94 -21.34
N VAL A 404 11.17 -8.93 -22.53
CA VAL A 404 10.59 -9.57 -23.70
C VAL A 404 10.33 -11.02 -23.28
N THR A 405 9.07 -11.37 -23.07
CA THR A 405 8.69 -12.77 -22.87
C THR A 405 9.12 -13.53 -24.13
N GLU A 406 9.65 -14.74 -23.97
CA GLU A 406 10.17 -15.57 -25.09
C GLU A 406 9.14 -15.78 -26.21
N GLN A 407 7.85 -15.53 -25.95
CA GLN A 407 6.77 -15.56 -26.92
C GLN A 407 6.81 -14.45 -27.99
N LEU A 408 7.54 -13.35 -27.76
CA LEU A 408 7.77 -12.28 -28.76
C LEU A 408 9.17 -12.36 -29.40
N ALA A 409 9.97 -13.37 -29.05
CA ALA A 409 11.32 -13.59 -29.59
C ALA A 409 11.38 -14.71 -30.65
N LEU A 410 10.24 -15.27 -31.06
CA LEU A 410 10.10 -16.26 -32.13
C LEU A 410 9.55 -15.64 -33.42
#